data_AF-A0A2G3L902-F1
#
_entry.id   AF-A0A2G3L902-F1
#
_cell.length_a   1.000
_cell.length_b   1.000
_cell.length_c   1.000
_cell.angle_alpha   90.00
_cell.angle_beta   90.00
_cell.angle_gamma   90.00
#
_symmetry.space_group_name_H-M   'P 1'
#
loop_
_entity.id
_entity.type
_entity.pdbx_description
1 polymer ?
#
loop_
_entity_poly.entity_id
_entity_poly.type
_entity_poly.pdbx_seq_one_letter_code
_entity_poly.pdbx_strand_id
1 'polypeptide(L)'
;MVSLSVEQASIRMSLLAFQKYMHVQLRHQSQLSLAQLQYAGDWLNRLYQGGYWRKLEMYLIPAIRQAAPDADGLLNEINGLNHAALESINVVQQRAGAAIDHSELQAEQLCAAIDAFCAVLLQRLEKEERELFALARKVIVGEAWFAIAYQFLAHDARAREARRGRAQVLPFFLPAPLPAPLSTPLQAAGGSAETAADGAASAPPVPRQPLRAQA
;
A
#
# COMPACT_ATOMS: atom_id res chain seq x y z
N MET A 1 6.96 11.71 18.72
CA MET A 1 7.27 10.26 18.82
C MET A 1 6.07 9.37 18.66
N VAL A 2 4.96 9.58 19.38
CA VAL A 2 3.82 8.64 19.35
C VAL A 2 3.38 8.31 17.92
N SER A 3 3.30 9.31 17.02
CA SER A 3 3.00 9.05 15.59
C SER A 3 4.04 8.16 14.89
N LEU A 4 5.35 8.41 15.06
CA LEU A 4 6.39 7.55 14.49
C LEU A 4 6.34 6.13 15.06
N SER A 5 6.17 5.98 16.38
CA SER A 5 6.08 4.67 17.03
C SER A 5 4.86 3.87 16.53
N VAL A 6 3.72 4.55 16.32
CA VAL A 6 2.52 3.91 15.75
C VAL A 6 2.75 3.49 14.30
N GLU A 7 3.34 4.35 13.47
CA GLU A 7 3.69 4.02 12.08
C GLU A 7 4.68 2.87 12.00
N GLN A 8 5.69 2.87 12.87
CA GLN A 8 6.68 1.81 12.97
C GLN A 8 6.05 0.48 13.42
N ALA A 9 5.15 0.51 14.39
CA ALA A 9 4.41 -0.69 14.82
C ALA A 9 3.55 -1.24 13.67
N SER A 10 2.90 -0.37 12.89
CA SER A 10 2.16 -0.74 11.70
C SER A 10 3.07 -1.39 10.64
N ILE A 11 4.26 -0.82 10.41
CA ILE A 11 5.27 -1.37 9.51
C ILE A 11 5.71 -2.76 9.98
N ARG A 12 6.06 -2.91 11.25
CA ARG A 12 6.46 -4.19 11.86
C ARG A 12 5.39 -5.27 11.66
N MET A 13 4.13 -4.93 11.94
CA MET A 13 3.01 -5.85 11.72
C MET A 13 2.83 -6.22 10.24
N SER A 14 2.99 -5.24 9.34
CA SER A 14 2.89 -5.50 7.90
C SER A 14 4.01 -6.41 7.38
N LEU A 15 5.23 -6.25 7.90
CA LEU A 15 6.40 -7.10 7.60
C LEU A 15 6.15 -8.55 8.01
N LEU A 16 5.70 -8.77 9.25
CA LEU A 16 5.41 -10.11 9.75
C LEU A 16 4.25 -10.77 8.99
N ALA A 17 3.22 -10.00 8.64
CA ALA A 17 2.11 -10.48 7.82
C ALA A 17 2.57 -10.87 6.40
N PHE A 18 3.43 -10.06 5.79
CA PHE A 18 4.02 -10.33 4.48
C PHE A 18 4.89 -11.60 4.50
N GLN A 19 5.79 -11.72 5.49
CA GLN A 19 6.62 -12.90 5.67
C GLN A 19 5.77 -14.17 5.75
N LYS A 20 4.76 -14.17 6.63
CA LYS A 20 3.83 -15.29 6.79
C LYS A 20 3.07 -15.61 5.50
N TYR A 21 2.61 -14.58 4.77
CA TYR A 21 1.93 -14.78 3.49
C TYR A 21 2.85 -15.50 2.49
N MET A 22 4.09 -15.04 2.34
CA MET A 22 5.06 -15.64 1.41
C MET A 22 5.39 -17.09 1.80
N HIS A 23 5.57 -17.39 3.09
CA HIS A 23 5.76 -18.77 3.57
C HIS A 23 4.58 -19.67 3.22
N VAL A 24 3.35 -19.19 3.40
CA VAL A 24 2.15 -19.98 3.08
C VAL A 24 2.08 -20.24 1.57
N GLN A 25 2.33 -19.21 0.74
CA GLN A 25 2.31 -19.37 -0.72
C GLN A 25 3.38 -20.36 -1.19
N LEU A 26 4.62 -20.21 -0.75
CA LEU A 26 5.75 -21.09 -1.13
C LEU A 26 5.60 -22.53 -0.61
N ARG A 27 4.87 -22.73 0.50
CA ARG A 27 4.59 -24.07 1.03
C ARG A 27 3.48 -24.80 0.27
N HIS A 28 2.50 -24.07 -0.27
CA HIS A 28 1.36 -24.65 -1.02
C HIS A 28 1.68 -24.79 -2.50
N GLN A 29 2.51 -23.90 -3.02
CA GLN A 29 2.96 -23.87 -4.40
C GLN A 29 4.49 -23.79 -4.31
N SER A 30 5.19 -24.83 -4.76
CA SER A 30 6.66 -24.85 -4.83
C SER A 30 7.23 -23.82 -5.82
N GLN A 31 6.37 -22.93 -6.34
CA GLN A 31 6.65 -21.85 -7.28
C GLN A 31 5.69 -20.70 -6.98
N LEU A 32 6.14 -19.46 -7.19
CA LEU A 32 5.26 -18.30 -7.14
C LEU A 32 4.75 -17.96 -8.53
N SER A 33 3.45 -17.74 -8.63
CA SER A 33 2.85 -17.13 -9.81
C SER A 33 3.37 -15.70 -10.02
N LEU A 34 3.38 -15.25 -11.28
CA LEU A 34 3.71 -13.87 -11.64
C LEU A 34 2.90 -12.85 -10.84
N ALA A 35 1.63 -13.13 -10.57
CA ALA A 35 0.75 -12.27 -9.78
C ALA A 35 1.22 -12.13 -8.31
N GLN A 36 1.70 -13.20 -7.69
CA GLN A 36 2.26 -13.16 -6.33
C GLN A 36 3.58 -12.38 -6.29
N LEU A 37 4.42 -12.51 -7.33
CA LEU A 37 5.65 -11.74 -7.47
C LEU A 37 5.37 -10.24 -7.65
N GLN A 38 4.40 -9.89 -8.50
CA GLN A 38 3.93 -8.52 -8.66
C GLN A 38 3.38 -7.96 -7.34
N TYR A 39 2.57 -8.75 -6.62
CA TYR A 39 2.07 -8.38 -5.30
C TYR A 39 3.22 -8.10 -4.32
N ALA A 40 4.25 -8.95 -4.28
CA ALA A 40 5.41 -8.74 -3.41
C ALA A 40 6.18 -7.46 -3.79
N GLY A 41 6.40 -7.22 -5.08
CA GLY A 41 7.04 -5.99 -5.58
C GLY A 41 6.24 -4.73 -5.23
N ASP A 42 4.92 -4.76 -5.43
CA ASP A 42 4.01 -3.67 -5.08
C ASP A 42 3.99 -3.42 -3.58
N TRP A 43 3.97 -4.48 -2.78
CA TRP A 43 4.01 -4.38 -1.33
C TRP A 43 5.31 -3.73 -0.85
N LEU A 44 6.46 -4.15 -1.38
CA LEU A 44 7.77 -3.53 -1.10
C LEU A 44 7.79 -2.05 -1.48
N ASN A 45 7.27 -1.72 -2.67
CA ASN A 45 7.18 -0.33 -3.10
C ASN A 45 6.31 0.51 -2.15
N ARG A 46 5.15 -0.03 -1.72
CA ARG A 46 4.27 0.64 -0.74
C ARG A 46 4.94 0.80 0.63
N LEU A 47 5.72 -0.19 1.07
CA LEU A 47 6.46 -0.15 2.32
C LEU A 47 7.42 1.04 2.37
N TYR A 48 8.21 1.25 1.30
CA TYR A 48 9.17 2.35 1.22
C TYR A 48 8.54 3.69 0.82
N GLN A 49 7.42 3.69 0.11
CA GLN A 49 6.63 4.90 -0.13
C GLN A 49 5.87 5.37 1.11
N GLY A 50 5.88 4.58 2.19
CA GLY A 50 5.38 4.99 3.50
C GLY A 50 6.02 6.30 3.96
N GLY A 51 5.22 7.18 4.57
CA GLY A 51 5.71 8.48 5.07
C GLY A 51 6.75 8.34 6.18
N TYR A 52 6.79 7.18 6.86
CA TYR A 52 7.69 6.90 7.98
C TYR A 52 9.16 7.14 7.64
N TRP A 53 9.70 6.42 6.65
CA TRP A 53 11.12 6.51 6.30
C TRP A 53 11.50 7.93 5.88
N ARG A 54 10.65 8.57 5.06
CA ARG A 54 10.88 9.95 4.63
C ARG A 54 10.87 10.94 5.79
N LYS A 55 9.97 10.79 6.76
CA LYS A 55 9.94 11.64 7.95
C LYS A 55 11.19 11.46 8.81
N LEU A 56 11.63 10.22 8.98
CA LEU A 56 12.83 9.89 9.74
C LEU A 56 14.09 10.51 9.11
N GLU A 57 14.28 10.31 7.80
CA GLU A 57 15.43 10.84 7.04
C GLU A 57 15.40 12.37 6.90
N MET A 58 14.23 12.97 6.69
CA MET A 58 14.12 14.40 6.36
C MET A 58 14.14 15.31 7.58
N TYR A 59 13.66 14.83 8.74
CA TYR A 59 13.48 15.68 9.91
C TYR A 59 14.18 15.17 11.16
N LEU A 60 14.13 13.86 11.43
CA LEU A 60 14.67 13.31 12.68
C LEU A 60 16.19 13.15 12.64
N ILE A 61 16.73 12.49 11.60
CA ILE A 61 18.18 12.28 11.46
C ILE A 61 18.94 13.62 11.41
N PRO A 62 18.54 14.63 10.62
CA PRO A 62 19.24 15.91 10.58
C PRO A 62 19.21 16.63 11.94
N ALA A 63 18.09 16.56 12.66
CA ALA A 63 17.99 17.17 13.99
C ALA A 63 18.90 16.47 15.01
N ILE A 64 19.01 15.13 14.96
CA ILE A 64 19.94 14.38 15.82
C ILE A 64 21.38 14.73 15.49
N ARG A 65 21.78 14.81 14.20
CA ARG A 65 23.14 15.20 13.82
C ARG A 65 23.52 16.59 14.32
N GLN A 66 22.58 17.53 14.24
CA GLN A 66 22.81 18.88 14.75
C GLN A 66 22.93 18.92 16.27
N ALA A 67 22.13 18.13 16.99
CA ALA A 67 22.10 18.13 18.45
C ALA A 67 23.17 17.22 19.10
N ALA A 68 23.67 16.22 18.37
CA ALA A 68 24.65 15.26 18.85
C ALA A 68 25.55 14.76 17.70
N PRO A 69 26.63 15.50 17.37
CA PRO A 69 27.58 15.11 16.33
C PRO A 69 28.24 13.74 16.60
N ASP A 70 28.45 13.40 17.87
CA ASP A 70 29.05 12.11 18.28
C ASP A 70 28.16 10.90 17.94
N ALA A 71 26.91 11.12 17.54
CA ALA A 71 25.97 10.06 17.15
C ALA A 71 26.14 9.58 15.71
N ASP A 72 27.08 10.13 14.94
CA ASP A 72 27.28 9.76 13.53
C ASP A 72 27.53 8.26 13.33
N GLY A 73 28.20 7.59 14.28
CA GLY A 73 28.40 6.13 14.25
C GLY A 73 27.08 5.36 14.21
N LEU A 74 26.14 5.69 15.12
CA LEU A 74 24.82 5.08 15.17
C LEU A 74 24.01 5.37 13.89
N LEU A 75 24.06 6.60 13.41
CA LEU A 75 23.33 7.01 12.20
C LEU A 75 23.87 6.29 10.96
N ASN A 76 25.18 6.10 10.87
CA ASN A 76 25.80 5.34 9.79
C ASN A 76 25.43 3.86 9.86
N GLU A 77 25.33 3.27 11.05
CA GLU A 77 24.90 1.88 11.22
C GLU A 77 23.44 1.67 10.79
N ILE A 78 22.53 2.58 11.19
CA ILE A 78 21.12 2.54 10.76
C ILE A 78 21.02 2.69 9.25
N ASN A 79 21.80 3.59 8.64
CA ASN A 79 21.84 3.74 7.19
C ASN A 79 22.43 2.50 6.49
N GLY A 80 23.44 1.86 7.10
CA GLY A 80 24.00 0.59 6.63
C GLY A 80 22.95 -0.52 6.59
N LEU A 81 22.11 -0.63 7.63
CA LEU A 81 20.99 -1.58 7.66
C LEU A 81 19.94 -1.26 6.59
N ASN A 82 19.66 0.03 6.32
CA ASN A 82 18.78 0.44 5.22
C ASN A 82 19.35 0.01 3.86
N HIS A 83 20.65 0.24 3.61
CA HIS A 83 21.30 -0.21 2.38
C HIS A 83 21.28 -1.74 2.24
N ALA A 84 21.54 -2.48 3.31
CA ALA A 84 21.46 -3.94 3.30
C ALA A 84 20.03 -4.44 3.02
N ALA A 85 19.01 -3.78 3.56
CA ALA A 85 17.61 -4.09 3.27
C ALA A 85 17.26 -3.83 1.81
N LEU A 86 17.69 -2.70 1.24
CA LEU A 86 17.49 -2.38 -0.17
C LEU A 86 18.23 -3.36 -1.10
N GLU A 87 19.44 -3.77 -0.74
CA GLU A 87 20.19 -4.76 -1.52
C GLU A 87 19.52 -6.14 -1.46
N SER A 88 18.96 -6.51 -0.30
CA SER A 88 18.19 -7.74 -0.15
C SER A 88 16.94 -7.76 -1.06
N ILE A 89 16.37 -6.60 -1.39
CA ILE A 89 15.27 -6.49 -2.37
C ILE A 89 15.75 -6.83 -3.77
N ASN A 90 16.93 -6.33 -4.18
CA ASN A 90 17.52 -6.66 -5.48
C ASN A 90 17.72 -8.17 -5.60
N VAL A 91 18.23 -8.81 -4.54
CA VAL A 91 18.40 -10.28 -4.48
C VAL A 91 17.05 -11.00 -4.57
N VAL A 92 16.02 -10.55 -3.85
CA VAL A 92 14.66 -11.11 -3.94
C VAL A 92 14.10 -10.98 -5.36
N GLN A 93 14.28 -9.84 -6.02
CA GLN A 93 13.80 -9.61 -7.39
C GLN A 93 14.53 -10.48 -8.42
N GLN A 94 15.85 -10.61 -8.30
CA GLN A 94 16.65 -11.48 -9.16
C GLN A 94 16.22 -12.95 -9.00
N ARG A 95 16.05 -13.41 -7.75
CA ARG A 95 15.61 -14.78 -7.46
C ARG A 95 14.17 -15.03 -7.89
N ALA A 96 13.30 -14.03 -7.76
CA ALA A 96 11.94 -14.07 -8.28
C ALA A 96 11.91 -14.24 -9.80
N GLY A 97 12.78 -13.54 -10.53
CA GLY A 97 12.93 -13.71 -11.97
C GLY A 97 13.41 -15.11 -12.35
N ALA A 98 14.42 -15.63 -11.65
CA ALA A 98 14.95 -16.97 -11.90
C ALA A 98 13.96 -18.09 -11.50
N ALA A 99 13.14 -17.88 -10.46
CA ALA A 99 12.15 -18.85 -9.98
C ALA A 99 11.00 -19.11 -10.97
N ILE A 100 10.86 -18.29 -12.00
CA ILE A 100 9.90 -18.51 -13.09
C ILE A 100 10.33 -19.71 -13.96
N ASP A 101 11.62 -20.07 -13.96
CA ASP A 101 12.19 -21.14 -14.79
C ASP A 101 12.08 -22.56 -14.17
N HIS A 102 11.14 -22.74 -13.23
CA HIS A 102 10.60 -24.02 -12.73
C HIS A 102 11.53 -24.96 -11.92
N SER A 103 12.35 -24.46 -11.00
CA SER A 103 13.11 -25.31 -10.05
C SER A 103 12.67 -25.14 -8.59
N GLU A 104 12.43 -26.25 -7.87
CA GLU A 104 12.10 -26.24 -6.43
C GLU A 104 13.21 -25.61 -5.56
N LEU A 105 14.48 -25.79 -5.96
CA LEU A 105 15.63 -25.13 -5.32
C LEU A 105 15.55 -23.60 -5.35
N GLN A 106 14.90 -23.02 -6.37
CA GLN A 106 14.76 -21.56 -6.49
C GLN A 106 13.70 -21.02 -5.52
N ALA A 107 12.67 -21.80 -5.20
CA ALA A 107 11.63 -21.41 -4.25
C ALA A 107 12.14 -21.35 -2.82
N GLU A 108 12.97 -22.32 -2.41
CA GLU A 108 13.64 -22.29 -1.10
C GLU A 108 14.61 -21.10 -0.99
N GLN A 109 15.37 -20.83 -2.05
CA GLN A 109 16.26 -19.67 -2.11
C GLN A 109 15.51 -18.34 -2.07
N LEU A 110 14.34 -18.26 -2.70
CA LEU A 110 13.49 -17.08 -2.64
C LEU A 110 12.91 -16.87 -1.24
N CYS A 111 12.46 -17.95 -0.61
CA CYS A 111 12.01 -17.93 0.79
C CYS A 111 13.09 -17.39 1.72
N ALA A 112 14.31 -17.94 1.62
CA ALA A 112 15.44 -17.51 2.43
C ALA A 112 15.81 -16.04 2.19
N ALA A 113 15.70 -15.55 0.95
CA ALA A 113 15.96 -14.15 0.62
C ALA A 113 14.89 -13.21 1.22
N ILE A 114 13.62 -13.61 1.19
CA ILE A 114 12.53 -12.86 1.83
C ILE A 114 12.71 -12.83 3.36
N ASP A 115 13.10 -13.96 3.96
CA ASP A 115 13.36 -14.06 5.39
C ASP A 115 14.54 -13.18 5.81
N ALA A 116 15.63 -13.19 5.05
CA ALA A 116 16.79 -12.32 5.28
C ALA A 116 16.40 -10.83 5.18
N PHE A 117 15.65 -10.46 4.15
CA PHE A 117 15.13 -9.10 3.99
C PHE A 117 14.27 -8.66 5.19
N CYS A 118 13.29 -9.48 5.57
CA CYS A 118 12.42 -9.20 6.72
C CYS A 118 13.22 -9.08 8.01
N ALA A 119 14.20 -9.95 8.24
CA ALA A 119 15.06 -9.92 9.41
C ALA A 119 15.88 -8.63 9.50
N VAL A 120 16.52 -8.20 8.41
CA VAL A 120 17.31 -6.95 8.36
C VAL A 120 16.42 -5.74 8.64
N LEU A 121 15.21 -5.68 8.07
CA LEU A 121 14.29 -4.59 8.34
C LEU A 121 13.77 -4.59 9.77
N LEU A 122 13.43 -5.76 10.33
CA LEU A 122 13.00 -5.86 11.73
C LEU A 122 14.12 -5.41 12.68
N GLN A 123 15.36 -5.80 12.40
CA GLN A 123 16.54 -5.36 13.14
C GLN A 123 16.72 -3.84 13.07
N ARG A 124 16.57 -3.25 11.88
CA ARG A 124 16.60 -1.79 11.71
C ARG A 124 15.54 -1.10 12.57
N LEU A 125 14.29 -1.57 12.51
CA LEU A 125 13.18 -0.99 13.28
C LEU A 125 13.45 -1.10 14.79
N GLU A 126 13.94 -2.25 15.26
CA GLU A 126 14.30 -2.46 16.67
C GLU A 126 15.41 -1.51 17.12
N LYS A 127 16.43 -1.31 16.28
CA LYS A 127 17.53 -0.38 16.55
C LYS A 127 17.09 1.09 16.56
N GLU A 128 16.22 1.47 15.63
CA GLU A 128 15.60 2.81 15.62
C GLU A 128 14.82 3.08 16.91
N GLU A 129 14.05 2.09 17.38
CA GLU A 129 13.22 2.24 18.58
C GLU A 129 14.07 2.33 19.86
N ARG A 130 15.07 1.45 20.00
CA ARG A 130 15.90 1.36 21.20
C ARG A 130 16.93 2.46 21.30
N GLU A 131 17.62 2.76 20.20
CA GLU A 131 18.78 3.64 20.20
C GLU A 131 18.43 5.01 19.64
N LEU A 132 17.88 5.09 18.41
CA LEU A 132 17.63 6.37 17.75
C LEU A 132 16.59 7.22 18.50
N PHE A 133 15.47 6.63 18.89
CA PHE A 133 14.41 7.38 19.59
C PHE A 133 14.76 7.69 21.04
N ALA A 134 15.56 6.85 21.70
CA ALA A 134 16.10 7.15 23.02
C ALA A 134 17.08 8.34 22.93
N LEU A 135 17.96 8.33 21.93
CA LEU A 135 18.88 9.43 21.68
C LEU A 135 18.13 10.71 21.33
N ALA A 136 17.17 10.66 20.40
CA ALA A 136 16.34 11.81 20.01
C ALA A 136 15.69 12.49 21.22
N ARG A 137 15.13 11.70 22.14
CA ARG A 137 14.55 12.21 23.40
C ARG A 137 15.54 12.93 24.30
N LYS A 138 16.77 12.43 24.32
CA LYS A 138 17.83 12.96 25.18
C LYS A 138 18.39 14.26 24.63
N VAL A 139 18.55 14.37 23.30
CA VAL A 139 19.31 15.44 22.66
C VAL A 139 18.42 16.54 22.08
N ILE A 140 17.19 16.23 21.70
CA ILE A 140 16.25 17.20 21.15
C ILE A 140 15.30 17.67 22.25
N VAL A 141 15.47 18.91 22.70
CA VAL A 141 14.71 19.50 23.81
C VAL A 141 13.90 20.71 23.36
N GLY A 142 12.82 20.99 24.10
CA GLY A 142 12.04 22.23 24.00
C GLY A 142 11.42 22.47 22.62
N GLU A 143 11.60 23.68 22.09
CA GLU A 143 10.98 24.16 20.85
C GLU A 143 11.41 23.37 19.60
N ALA A 144 12.64 22.87 19.55
CA ALA A 144 13.14 22.04 18.45
C ALA A 144 12.31 20.76 18.29
N TRP A 145 11.89 20.17 19.41
CA TRP A 145 11.02 18.99 19.39
C TRP A 145 9.64 19.30 18.80
N PHE A 146 9.05 20.43 19.19
CA PHE A 146 7.76 20.88 18.66
C PHE A 146 7.84 21.21 17.17
N ALA A 147 8.93 21.83 16.72
CA ALA A 147 9.16 22.12 15.31
C ALA A 147 9.18 20.84 14.46
N ILE A 148 9.86 19.78 14.92
CA ILE A 148 9.88 18.48 14.23
C ILE A 148 8.48 17.84 14.23
N ALA A 149 7.77 17.88 15.36
CA ALA A 149 6.41 17.36 15.44
C ALA A 149 5.45 18.08 14.47
N TYR A 150 5.57 19.40 14.34
CA TYR A 150 4.83 20.18 13.37
C TYR A 150 5.19 19.82 11.93
N GLN A 151 6.49 19.63 11.63
CA GLN A 151 6.94 19.18 10.31
C GLN A 151 6.37 17.82 9.93
N PHE A 152 6.25 16.87 10.88
CA PHE A 152 5.58 15.60 10.64
C PHE A 152 4.11 15.77 10.26
N LEU A 153 3.36 16.60 11.01
CA LEU A 153 1.96 16.88 10.72
C LEU A 153 1.77 17.53 9.34
N ALA A 154 2.61 18.51 9.02
CA ALA A 154 2.60 19.18 7.72
C ALA A 154 2.95 18.22 6.58
N HIS A 155 3.93 17.33 6.79
CA HIS A 155 4.29 16.30 5.83
C HIS A 155 3.13 15.33 5.58
N ASP A 156 2.45 14.87 6.63
CA ASP A 156 1.31 13.98 6.52
C ASP A 156 0.11 14.66 5.84
N ALA A 157 -0.13 15.96 6.12
CA ALA A 157 -1.16 16.74 5.45
C ALA A 157 -0.91 16.83 3.93
N ARG A 158 0.32 17.20 3.53
CA ARG A 158 0.73 17.24 2.11
C ARG A 158 0.62 15.89 1.44
N ALA A 159 1.01 14.81 2.13
CA ALA A 159 0.90 13.46 1.60
C ALA A 159 -0.57 13.04 1.39
N ARG A 160 -1.49 13.46 2.26
CA ARG A 160 -2.94 13.23 2.09
C ARG A 160 -3.50 14.03 0.92
N GLU A 161 -3.11 15.29 0.76
CA GLU A 161 -3.52 16.15 -0.35
C GLU A 161 -3.04 15.62 -1.71
N ALA A 162 -1.77 15.21 -1.80
CA ALA A 162 -1.22 14.62 -3.03
C ALA A 162 -1.97 13.33 -3.45
N ARG A 163 -2.40 12.52 -2.49
CA ARG A 163 -3.24 11.33 -2.76
C ARG A 163 -4.63 11.71 -3.26
N ARG A 164 -5.26 12.74 -2.68
CA ARG A 164 -6.56 13.26 -3.14
C ARG A 164 -6.47 13.84 -4.55
N GLY A 165 -5.41 14.60 -4.85
CA GLY A 165 -5.16 15.15 -6.18
C GLY A 165 -4.98 14.06 -7.25
N ARG A 166 -4.27 12.97 -6.94
CA ARG A 166 -4.14 11.82 -7.86
C ARG A 166 -5.44 11.04 -8.04
N ALA A 167 -6.25 10.90 -6.99
CA ALA A 167 -7.53 10.20 -7.05
C ALA A 167 -8.61 10.99 -7.81
N GLN A 168 -8.45 12.31 -8.00
CA GLN A 168 -9.39 13.16 -8.73
C GLN A 168 -9.15 13.22 -10.24
N VAL A 169 -8.11 12.55 -10.78
CA VAL A 169 -7.83 12.53 -12.22
C VAL A 169 -8.33 11.23 -12.86
N LEU A 170 -9.64 10.98 -12.77
CA LEU A 170 -10.34 10.31 -13.85
C LEU A 170 -11.23 11.39 -14.48
N PRO A 171 -10.96 11.82 -15.72
CA PRO A 171 -11.91 12.68 -16.41
C PRO A 171 -13.20 11.87 -16.55
N PHE A 172 -14.24 12.29 -15.83
CA PHE A 172 -15.61 11.93 -16.20
C PHE A 172 -15.82 12.45 -17.62
N PHE A 173 -15.67 11.58 -18.61
CA PHE A 173 -16.27 11.81 -19.91
C PHE A 173 -17.78 11.78 -19.67
N LEU A 174 -18.38 12.97 -19.52
CA LEU A 174 -19.82 13.12 -19.66
C LEU A 174 -20.18 12.54 -21.03
N PRO A 175 -21.07 11.54 -21.12
CA PRO A 175 -21.54 11.04 -22.40
C PRO A 175 -22.10 12.23 -23.18
N ALA A 176 -21.60 12.43 -24.40
CA ALA A 176 -22.09 13.48 -25.28
C ALA A 176 -23.62 13.36 -25.40
N PRO A 177 -24.38 14.47 -25.33
CA PRO A 177 -25.82 14.43 -25.48
C PRO A 177 -26.16 13.87 -26.87
N LEU A 178 -26.86 12.75 -26.88
CA LEU A 178 -27.40 12.14 -28.09
C LEU A 178 -28.26 13.18 -28.84
N PRO A 179 -28.08 13.37 -30.16
CA PRO A 179 -28.92 14.29 -30.92
C PRO A 179 -30.36 13.79 -30.93
N ALA A 180 -31.30 14.70 -30.62
CA ALA A 180 -32.73 14.43 -30.57
C ALA A 180 -33.25 13.94 -31.95
N PRO A 181 -34.19 12.97 -31.98
CA PRO A 181 -34.76 12.49 -33.22
C PRO A 181 -35.63 13.57 -33.89
N LEU A 182 -35.31 13.84 -35.15
CA LEU A 182 -36.03 14.73 -36.06
C LEU A 182 -37.51 14.35 -36.13
N SER A 183 -38.37 15.32 -35.82
CA SER A 183 -39.82 15.21 -35.93
C SER A 183 -40.24 15.24 -37.41
N THR A 184 -40.73 14.12 -37.94
CA THR A 184 -41.52 14.07 -39.19
C THR A 184 -43.00 14.33 -38.87
N PRO A 185 -43.67 15.28 -39.54
CA PRO A 185 -45.06 15.59 -39.29
C PRO A 185 -46.02 14.54 -39.90
N LEU A 186 -47.04 14.24 -39.09
CA LEU A 186 -48.21 13.40 -39.34
C LEU A 186 -49.12 14.00 -40.43
N GLN A 187 -49.51 13.21 -41.43
CA GLN A 187 -50.66 13.49 -42.30
C GLN A 187 -51.61 12.29 -42.32
N ALA A 188 -52.88 12.60 -42.55
CA ALA A 188 -54.07 12.05 -41.92
C ALA A 188 -54.74 10.83 -42.60
N ALA A 189 -55.91 10.47 -42.03
CA ALA A 189 -56.90 9.43 -42.38
C ALA A 189 -56.62 8.07 -41.73
N GLY A 190 -57.49 7.43 -40.96
CA GLY A 190 -58.95 7.50 -40.84
C GLY A 190 -59.49 6.08 -40.98
N GLY A 191 -60.26 5.58 -40.00
CA GLY A 191 -61.05 4.34 -40.15
C GLY A 191 -60.79 3.21 -39.16
N SER A 192 -61.59 3.22 -38.09
CA SER A 192 -62.36 2.14 -37.43
C SER A 192 -61.96 0.65 -37.47
N ALA A 193 -62.31 0.03 -36.32
CA ALA A 193 -62.68 -1.38 -36.07
C ALA A 193 -61.52 -2.39 -35.98
N GLU A 194 -61.53 -3.45 -35.16
CA GLU A 194 -62.41 -3.98 -34.11
C GLU A 194 -61.62 -5.10 -33.39
N THR A 195 -62.04 -5.40 -32.16
CA THR A 195 -62.04 -6.70 -31.45
C THR A 195 -60.78 -7.52 -31.11
N ALA A 196 -60.87 -8.00 -29.86
CA ALA A 196 -60.54 -9.34 -29.34
C ALA A 196 -59.19 -9.56 -28.64
N ALA A 197 -59.36 -9.98 -27.38
CA ALA A 197 -58.38 -10.45 -26.42
C ALA A 197 -57.81 -11.83 -26.79
N ASP A 198 -56.60 -12.14 -26.32
CA ASP A 198 -56.36 -13.29 -25.42
C ASP A 198 -54.93 -13.29 -24.86
N GLY A 199 -54.72 -14.00 -23.74
CA GLY A 199 -53.52 -14.83 -23.59
C GLY A 199 -52.34 -14.35 -22.75
N ALA A 200 -52.51 -14.37 -21.43
CA ALA A 200 -51.69 -15.08 -20.44
C ALA A 200 -50.14 -14.93 -20.32
N ALA A 201 -49.75 -14.78 -19.03
CA ALA A 201 -48.64 -15.44 -18.33
C ALA A 201 -47.28 -14.71 -18.12
N SER A 202 -47.20 -14.11 -16.93
CA SER A 202 -46.20 -14.34 -15.86
C SER A 202 -44.71 -13.98 -16.04
N ALA A 203 -44.32 -12.99 -15.24
CA ALA A 203 -42.95 -12.71 -14.76
C ALA A 203 -42.66 -13.47 -13.43
N PRO A 204 -41.58 -13.15 -12.67
CA PRO A 204 -40.20 -13.65 -12.74
C PRO A 204 -39.79 -14.38 -11.42
N PRO A 205 -38.49 -14.61 -11.12
CA PRO A 205 -38.07 -14.35 -9.74
C PRO A 205 -36.69 -13.69 -9.57
N VAL A 206 -36.64 -12.83 -8.55
CA VAL A 206 -35.49 -12.10 -7.99
C VAL A 206 -34.87 -12.90 -6.82
N PRO A 207 -33.55 -12.97 -6.64
CA PRO A 207 -32.94 -13.56 -5.44
C PRO A 207 -32.86 -12.59 -4.24
N ARG A 208 -33.09 -13.15 -3.04
CA ARG A 208 -33.22 -12.49 -1.72
C ARG A 208 -31.88 -12.15 -1.06
N GLN A 209 -31.84 -11.04 -0.33
CA GLN A 209 -30.77 -10.67 0.62
C GLN A 209 -30.93 -11.39 1.98
N PRO A 210 -29.84 -11.66 2.72
CA PRO A 210 -29.90 -12.34 4.01
C PRO A 210 -30.14 -11.39 5.21
N LEU A 211 -30.88 -11.93 6.17
CA LEU A 211 -31.38 -11.33 7.41
C LEU A 211 -30.27 -11.11 8.45
N ARG A 212 -30.30 -9.96 9.14
CA ARG A 212 -29.47 -9.63 10.30
C ARG A 212 -30.18 -10.13 11.57
N ALA A 213 -29.50 -10.91 12.40
CA ALA A 213 -29.99 -11.32 13.72
C ALA A 213 -29.84 -10.18 14.74
N GLN A 214 -30.91 -9.94 15.50
CA GLN A 214 -30.96 -9.05 16.67
C GLN A 214 -30.62 -9.82 17.95
N ALA A 215 -30.06 -9.11 18.91
CA ALA A 215 -30.35 -9.26 20.33
C ALA A 215 -30.55 -7.85 20.90
#